data_AF-A0A6G4QTV4-F1
#
_entry.id   AF-A0A6G4QTV4-F1
#
_cell.length_a   1.000
_cell.length_b   1.000
_cell.length_c   1.000
_cell.angle_alpha   90.00
_cell.angle_beta   90.00
_cell.angle_gamma   90.00
#
_symmetry.space_group_name_H-M   'P 1'
#
loop_
_entity.id
_entity.type
_entity.pdbx_description
1 polymer ?
#
loop_
_entity_poly.entity_id
_entity_poly.type
_entity_poly.pdbx_seq_one_letter_code
_entity_poly.pdbx_strand_id
1 'polypeptide(L)'
;MGEASLHPTRQRMLDVFGVERLHDFRGPAWTRIELIPDATAPDRLPQPFTASARLLRELDTARAVVAAMFGRSERVTLELGWSSHEKPPFKRLSHLGFDLPRDPAWRLRPDPQDAPDWWWNLAYVETPAAADALAPFLLAAVGGFQKRGLINLSVGIVDFETGLALEFYDAKGMTPMAVTPERLAPVYWRFRDWVRDVEIERCDALLAPWRDAAPRLTVV
;
A
#
# COMPACT_ATOMS: atom_id res chain seq x y z
N MET A 1 -11.87 -9.18 -32.94
CA MET A 1 -11.16 -9.38 -31.67
C MET A 1 -12.14 -9.02 -30.57
N GLY A 2 -12.59 -9.98 -29.76
CA GLY A 2 -13.41 -9.66 -28.60
C GLY A 2 -12.57 -8.84 -27.63
N GLU A 3 -13.10 -7.73 -27.12
CA GLU A 3 -12.51 -7.04 -25.98
C GLU A 3 -12.33 -8.06 -24.87
N ALA A 4 -11.08 -8.30 -24.46
CA ALA A 4 -10.83 -9.08 -23.28
C ALA A 4 -11.45 -8.32 -22.11
N SER A 5 -12.52 -8.86 -21.52
CA SER A 5 -13.18 -8.25 -20.37
C SER A 5 -12.15 -7.97 -19.28
N LEU A 6 -12.15 -6.75 -18.75
CA LEU A 6 -11.30 -6.36 -17.62
C LEU A 6 -11.51 -7.32 -16.44
N HIS A 7 -10.42 -7.65 -15.74
CA HIS A 7 -10.51 -8.43 -14.51
C HIS A 7 -11.43 -7.70 -13.49
N PRO A 8 -12.32 -8.39 -12.77
CA PRO A 8 -13.31 -7.74 -11.89
C PRO A 8 -12.70 -6.73 -10.90
N THR A 9 -11.57 -7.07 -10.28
CA THR A 9 -10.86 -6.16 -9.35
C THR A 9 -10.33 -4.90 -10.04
N ARG A 10 -9.89 -5.01 -11.30
CA ARG A 10 -9.43 -3.84 -12.08
C ARG A 10 -10.58 -2.94 -12.47
N GLN A 11 -11.74 -3.53 -12.81
CA GLN A 11 -12.96 -2.77 -13.02
C GLN A 11 -13.35 -2.01 -11.75
N ARG A 12 -13.35 -2.67 -10.58
CA ARG A 12 -13.62 -1.99 -9.29
C ARG A 12 -12.63 -0.88 -8.98
N MET A 13 -11.34 -1.07 -9.28
CA MET A 13 -10.34 -0.02 -9.12
C MET A 13 -10.66 1.19 -10.00
N LEU A 14 -11.04 0.94 -11.26
CA LEU A 14 -11.42 2.00 -12.20
C LEU A 14 -12.68 2.75 -11.70
N ASP A 15 -13.67 2.00 -11.22
CA ASP A 15 -14.94 2.56 -10.76
C ASP A 15 -14.77 3.42 -9.49
N VAL A 16 -13.90 3.01 -8.57
CA VAL A 16 -13.72 3.68 -7.26
C VAL A 16 -12.61 4.74 -7.28
N PHE A 17 -11.47 4.43 -7.89
CA PHE A 17 -10.27 5.28 -7.88
C PHE A 17 -9.95 5.90 -9.24
N GLY A 18 -10.69 5.57 -10.31
CA GLY A 18 -10.44 6.11 -11.64
C GLY A 18 -9.18 5.56 -12.31
N VAL A 19 -8.59 4.49 -11.78
CA VAL A 19 -7.37 3.86 -12.30
C VAL A 19 -7.50 2.35 -12.25
N GLU A 20 -6.78 1.61 -13.11
CA GLU A 20 -6.85 0.15 -13.11
C GLU A 20 -5.86 -0.51 -12.12
N ARG A 21 -4.92 0.28 -11.60
CA ARG A 21 -3.86 -0.12 -10.66
C ARG A 21 -3.67 0.96 -9.63
N LEU A 22 -3.37 0.57 -8.40
CA LEU A 22 -3.12 1.54 -7.33
C LEU A 22 -1.89 2.41 -7.65
N HIS A 23 -0.85 1.80 -8.21
CA HIS A 23 0.37 2.49 -8.60
C HIS A 23 0.16 3.61 -9.64
N ASP A 24 -0.85 3.50 -10.49
CA ASP A 24 -1.15 4.50 -11.54
C ASP A 24 -1.92 5.69 -11.00
N PHE A 25 -2.30 5.66 -9.73
CA PHE A 25 -3.09 6.72 -9.14
C PHE A 25 -2.30 8.04 -9.12
N ARG A 26 -2.74 8.98 -9.95
CA ARG A 26 -2.25 10.37 -10.05
C ARG A 26 -3.37 11.36 -9.72
N GLY A 27 -4.28 10.95 -8.85
CA GLY A 27 -5.42 11.76 -8.43
C GLY A 27 -5.02 13.12 -7.84
N PRO A 28 -6.00 14.01 -7.58
CA PRO A 28 -5.75 15.30 -6.94
C PRO A 28 -4.89 15.15 -5.69
N ALA A 29 -4.03 16.13 -5.37
CA ALA A 29 -3.08 16.02 -4.26
C ALA A 29 -3.73 15.66 -2.90
N TRP A 30 -5.01 15.98 -2.70
CA TRP A 30 -5.75 15.60 -1.49
C TRP A 30 -6.02 14.10 -1.34
N THR A 31 -5.98 13.34 -2.44
CA THR A 31 -6.31 11.90 -2.46
C THR A 31 -5.18 11.01 -1.97
N ARG A 32 -3.97 11.56 -1.74
CA ARG A 32 -2.79 10.81 -1.30
C ARG A 32 -1.91 11.63 -0.36
N ILE A 33 -1.25 10.96 0.57
CA ILE A 33 -0.19 11.51 1.42
C ILE A 33 1.01 10.58 1.40
N GLU A 34 2.23 11.11 1.33
CA GLU A 34 3.47 10.33 1.41
C GLU A 34 3.93 10.25 2.88
N LEU A 35 3.77 9.06 3.47
CA LEU A 35 4.30 8.76 4.80
C LEU A 35 5.72 8.20 4.66
N ILE A 36 6.68 8.92 5.24
CA ILE A 36 8.08 8.54 5.36
C ILE A 36 8.43 8.55 6.86
N PRO A 37 8.24 7.44 7.58
CA PRO A 37 8.49 7.37 9.03
C PRO A 37 9.93 7.69 9.44
N ASP A 38 10.87 7.60 8.48
CA ASP A 38 12.28 7.96 8.66
C ASP A 38 12.56 9.47 8.42
N ALA A 39 11.61 10.27 7.91
CA ALA A 39 11.83 11.70 7.63
C ALA A 39 12.10 12.54 8.91
N THR A 40 11.76 12.01 10.08
CA THR A 40 12.10 12.59 11.39
C THR A 40 13.25 11.88 12.09
N ALA A 41 13.79 10.80 11.52
CA ALA A 41 15.02 10.21 12.03
C ALA A 41 16.18 11.01 11.45
N PRO A 42 16.89 11.83 12.25
CA PRO A 42 18.13 12.43 11.76
C PRO A 42 19.01 11.29 11.24
N ASP A 43 19.70 11.52 10.12
CA ASP A 43 20.72 10.63 9.50
C ASP A 43 21.91 10.30 10.44
N ARG A 44 21.73 10.51 11.74
CA ARG A 44 22.67 10.41 12.85
C ARG A 44 22.05 9.70 14.05
N LEU A 45 21.18 8.71 13.86
CA LEU A 45 21.06 7.68 14.91
C LEU A 45 22.38 6.89 14.88
N PRO A 46 23.27 7.04 15.89
CA PRO A 46 24.53 6.31 15.92
C PRO A 46 24.18 4.83 16.00
N GLN A 47 24.46 4.05 14.95
CA GLN A 47 24.04 2.66 14.80
C GLN A 47 23.84 1.93 16.14
N PRO A 48 22.59 1.61 16.55
CA PRO A 48 22.41 0.56 17.55
C PRO A 48 21.37 -0.48 17.09
N PHE A 49 20.76 -0.30 15.91
CA PHE A 49 19.69 -1.18 15.45
C PHE A 49 20.28 -2.25 14.56
N THR A 50 20.32 -3.47 15.08
CA THR A 50 20.49 -4.67 14.26
C THR A 50 19.43 -4.68 13.16
N ALA A 51 19.69 -5.36 12.03
CA ALA A 51 18.72 -5.48 10.94
C ALA A 51 17.35 -5.98 11.42
N SER A 52 17.33 -6.84 12.45
CA SER A 52 16.12 -7.34 13.09
C SER A 52 15.33 -6.25 13.82
N ALA A 53 15.99 -5.37 14.57
CA ALA A 53 15.32 -4.28 15.29
C ALA A 53 14.73 -3.23 14.33
N ARG A 54 15.43 -2.97 13.21
CA ARG A 54 14.91 -2.15 12.12
C ARG A 54 13.65 -2.76 11.51
N LEU A 55 13.70 -4.05 11.15
CA LEU A 55 12.56 -4.76 10.58
C LEU A 55 11.33 -4.73 11.49
N LEU A 56 11.51 -4.97 12.79
CA LEU A 56 10.41 -4.92 13.77
C LEU A 56 9.77 -3.53 13.81
N ARG A 57 10.59 -2.47 13.81
CA ARG A 57 10.09 -1.09 13.78
C ARG A 57 9.32 -0.78 12.49
N GLU A 58 9.84 -1.18 11.33
CA GLU A 58 9.16 -0.99 10.04
C GLU A 58 7.82 -1.76 10.02
N LEU A 59 7.79 -2.97 10.55
CA LEU A 59 6.57 -3.78 10.69
C LEU A 59 5.55 -3.15 11.65
N ASP A 60 5.98 -2.66 12.81
CA ASP A 60 5.09 -2.01 13.77
C ASP A 60 4.53 -0.70 13.21
N THR A 61 5.32 0.02 12.42
CA THR A 61 4.88 1.22 11.70
C THR A 61 3.81 0.88 10.67
N ALA A 62 4.05 -0.13 9.83
CA ALA A 62 3.07 -0.60 8.85
C ALA A 62 1.77 -1.07 9.51
N ARG A 63 1.86 -1.83 10.61
CA ARG A 63 0.70 -2.26 11.40
C ARG A 63 -0.09 -1.07 11.95
N ALA A 64 0.59 -0.03 12.45
CA ALA A 64 -0.08 1.15 12.98
C ALA A 64 -0.87 1.90 11.90
N VAL A 65 -0.29 2.07 10.70
CA VAL A 65 -0.96 2.71 9.56
C VAL A 65 -2.14 1.86 9.08
N VAL A 66 -1.92 0.57 8.88
CA VAL A 66 -2.97 -0.38 8.44
C VAL A 66 -4.12 -0.43 9.43
N ALA A 67 -3.85 -0.49 10.74
CA ALA A 67 -4.90 -0.48 11.75
C ALA A 67 -5.67 0.85 11.77
N ALA A 68 -4.99 1.98 11.52
CA ALA A 68 -5.65 3.28 11.44
C ALA A 68 -6.56 3.41 10.21
N MET A 69 -6.17 2.81 9.07
CA MET A 69 -6.92 2.85 7.83
C MET A 69 -8.04 1.82 7.78
N PHE A 70 -7.72 0.56 8.09
CA PHE A 70 -8.57 -0.59 7.80
C PHE A 70 -9.08 -1.30 9.06
N GLY A 71 -8.82 -0.77 10.27
CA GLY A 71 -9.23 -1.41 11.52
C GLY A 71 -10.74 -1.54 11.74
N ARG A 72 -11.55 -0.95 10.84
CA ARG A 72 -13.02 -1.09 10.81
C ARG A 72 -13.53 -1.81 9.57
N SER A 73 -12.64 -2.12 8.63
CA SER A 73 -12.97 -2.91 7.44
C SER A 73 -13.21 -4.36 7.89
N GLU A 74 -14.17 -5.04 7.28
CA GLU A 74 -14.32 -6.48 7.49
C GLU A 74 -13.30 -7.25 6.63
N ARG A 75 -13.15 -6.82 5.38
CA ARG A 75 -12.29 -7.42 4.37
C ARG A 75 -11.57 -6.35 3.58
N VAL A 76 -10.41 -6.70 3.05
CA VAL A 76 -9.65 -5.90 2.10
C VAL A 76 -9.22 -6.75 0.92
N THR A 77 -8.99 -6.09 -0.20
CA THR A 77 -8.36 -6.67 -1.38
C THR A 77 -6.89 -6.29 -1.40
N LEU A 78 -6.02 -7.28 -1.55
CA LEU A 78 -4.59 -7.09 -1.75
C LEU A 78 -4.29 -7.06 -3.24
N GLU A 79 -3.58 -6.03 -3.70
CA GLU A 79 -2.97 -5.98 -5.03
C GLU A 79 -1.50 -6.38 -4.89
N LEU A 80 -1.11 -7.48 -5.52
CA LEU A 80 0.22 -8.06 -5.39
C LEU A 80 0.91 -8.02 -6.75
N GLY A 81 2.02 -7.28 -6.84
CA GLY A 81 2.75 -7.07 -8.09
C GLY A 81 4.16 -7.65 -8.05
N TRP A 82 4.63 -8.27 -9.12
CA TRP A 82 6.02 -8.76 -9.20
C TRP A 82 6.60 -8.76 -10.62
N SER A 83 7.93 -8.94 -10.70
CA SER A 83 8.67 -8.94 -11.95
C SER A 83 8.30 -10.10 -12.87
N SER A 84 8.43 -9.93 -14.19
CA SER A 84 8.15 -11.01 -15.15
C SER A 84 9.12 -12.19 -15.06
N HIS A 85 10.34 -11.92 -14.57
CA HIS A 85 11.40 -12.90 -14.41
C HIS A 85 11.28 -13.69 -13.10
N GLU A 86 10.46 -13.20 -12.15
CA GLU A 86 10.13 -13.90 -10.91
C GLU A 86 8.90 -14.80 -11.09
N LYS A 87 8.97 -16.00 -10.52
CA LYS A 87 7.87 -16.99 -10.54
C LYS A 87 7.46 -17.34 -9.11
N PRO A 88 6.22 -17.04 -8.71
CA PRO A 88 5.66 -17.59 -7.48
C PRO A 88 5.65 -19.14 -7.54
N PRO A 89 5.70 -19.82 -6.39
CA PRO A 89 5.75 -19.25 -5.04
C PRO A 89 7.14 -18.72 -4.69
N PHE A 90 7.18 -17.56 -4.03
CA PHE A 90 8.42 -17.04 -3.47
C PHE A 90 8.81 -17.93 -2.29
N LYS A 91 9.79 -18.83 -2.47
CA LYS A 91 10.17 -19.87 -1.49
C LYS A 91 10.32 -19.37 -0.04
N ARG A 92 10.74 -18.12 0.14
CA ARG A 92 10.88 -17.50 1.47
C ARG A 92 9.55 -17.02 2.06
N LEU A 93 8.62 -16.54 1.23
CA LEU A 93 7.28 -16.15 1.67
C LEU A 93 6.37 -17.37 1.86
N SER A 94 6.55 -18.44 1.09
CA SER A 94 5.76 -19.67 1.28
C SER A 94 5.99 -20.31 2.65
N HIS A 95 7.21 -20.21 3.19
CA HIS A 95 7.50 -20.63 4.57
C HIS A 95 6.83 -19.74 5.64
N LEU A 96 6.36 -18.56 5.25
CA LEU A 96 5.61 -17.61 6.09
C LEU A 96 4.10 -17.72 5.85
N GLY A 97 3.63 -18.77 5.16
CA GLY A 97 2.22 -19.00 4.85
C GLY A 97 1.70 -18.21 3.65
N PHE A 98 2.58 -17.60 2.85
CA PHE A 98 2.21 -16.86 1.65
C PHE A 98 2.38 -17.74 0.41
N ASP A 99 1.27 -18.27 -0.08
CA ASP A 99 1.23 -19.00 -1.35
C ASP A 99 0.45 -18.19 -2.38
N LEU A 100 1.05 -17.98 -3.54
CA LEU A 100 0.41 -17.33 -4.67
C LEU A 100 0.32 -18.31 -5.84
N PRO A 101 -0.79 -18.28 -6.59
CA PRO A 101 -0.88 -18.99 -7.85
C PRO A 101 0.34 -18.69 -8.74
N ARG A 102 0.85 -19.73 -9.42
CA ARG A 102 2.00 -19.59 -10.33
C ARG A 102 1.71 -18.65 -11.48
N ASP A 103 0.46 -18.64 -11.93
CA ASP A 103 -0.01 -17.78 -13.00
C ASP A 103 -0.63 -16.50 -12.41
N PRO A 104 -0.23 -15.32 -12.88
CA PRO A 104 -0.82 -14.07 -12.44
C PRO A 104 -2.26 -13.95 -12.97
N ALA A 105 -3.10 -13.25 -12.21
CA ALA A 105 -4.44 -12.87 -12.65
C ALA A 105 -4.38 -11.94 -13.87
N TRP A 106 -3.30 -11.15 -13.98
CA TRP A 106 -3.07 -10.29 -15.12
C TRP A 106 -1.58 -10.03 -15.37
N ARG A 107 -1.21 -9.93 -16.65
CA ARG A 107 0.13 -9.50 -17.06
C ARG A 107 0.06 -8.17 -17.77
N LEU A 108 0.78 -7.18 -17.26
CA LEU A 108 1.06 -5.96 -17.98
C LEU A 108 2.00 -6.32 -19.15
N ARG A 109 1.68 -5.81 -20.33
CA ARG A 109 2.61 -5.76 -21.47
C ARG A 109 3.01 -4.30 -21.66
N PRO A 110 3.90 -3.74 -20.83
CA PRO A 110 4.36 -2.38 -21.08
C PRO A 110 5.19 -2.35 -22.36
N ASP A 111 5.28 -1.17 -22.98
CA ASP A 111 6.38 -0.89 -23.88
C ASP A 111 7.69 -1.07 -23.08
N PRO A 112 8.66 -1.88 -23.54
CA PRO A 112 9.94 -2.09 -22.87
C PRO A 112 10.69 -0.80 -22.52
N GLN A 113 10.34 0.34 -23.12
CA GLN A 113 10.95 1.64 -22.87
C GLN A 113 10.30 2.43 -21.71
N ASP A 114 9.07 2.10 -21.30
CA ASP A 114 8.24 2.98 -20.45
C ASP A 114 7.97 2.48 -19.03
N ALA A 115 8.24 1.22 -18.69
CA ALA A 115 8.01 0.70 -17.34
C ALA A 115 9.14 -0.20 -16.85
N PRO A 116 9.57 -0.07 -15.59
CA PRO A 116 10.57 -0.96 -15.05
C PRO A 116 9.99 -2.38 -14.86
N ASP A 117 10.87 -3.39 -14.95
CA ASP A 117 10.56 -4.81 -15.15
C ASP A 117 9.87 -5.51 -13.96
N TRP A 118 9.80 -4.85 -12.81
CA TRP A 118 9.40 -5.42 -11.53
C TRP A 118 7.90 -5.40 -11.20
N TRP A 119 7.04 -5.03 -12.16
CA TRP A 119 5.59 -4.90 -11.97
C TRP A 119 4.71 -5.56 -13.05
N TRP A 120 5.26 -6.52 -13.77
CA TRP A 120 4.58 -7.03 -14.97
C TRP A 120 3.51 -8.05 -14.67
N ASN A 121 3.49 -8.61 -13.46
CA ASN A 121 2.51 -9.61 -13.05
C ASN A 121 1.71 -9.08 -11.87
N LEU A 122 0.38 -9.17 -11.93
CA LEU A 122 -0.52 -8.85 -10.83
C LEU A 122 -1.33 -10.08 -10.39
N ALA A 123 -1.54 -10.19 -9.09
CA ALA A 123 -2.54 -11.05 -8.48
C ALA A 123 -3.37 -10.26 -7.47
N TYR A 124 -4.59 -10.73 -7.24
CA TYR A 124 -5.51 -10.14 -6.27
C TYR A 124 -5.91 -11.20 -5.25
N VAL A 125 -5.86 -10.84 -3.97
CA VAL A 125 -6.25 -11.72 -2.86
C VAL A 125 -7.19 -10.97 -1.94
N GLU A 126 -8.38 -11.50 -1.74
CA GLU A 126 -9.24 -11.00 -0.67
C GLU A 126 -8.87 -11.66 0.65
N THR A 127 -8.76 -10.86 1.71
CA THR A 127 -8.42 -11.33 3.04
C THR A 127 -9.19 -10.55 4.11
N PRO A 128 -9.51 -11.13 5.27
CA PRO A 128 -10.03 -10.37 6.40
C PRO A 128 -9.08 -9.21 6.75
N ALA A 129 -9.64 -8.06 7.13
CA ALA A 129 -8.84 -6.91 7.59
C ALA A 129 -8.31 -7.08 9.03
N ALA A 130 -8.04 -8.33 9.43
CA ALA A 130 -7.52 -8.68 10.74
C ALA A 130 -5.99 -8.64 10.74
N ALA A 131 -5.40 -8.23 11.87
CA ALA A 131 -3.95 -8.11 12.01
C ALA A 131 -3.20 -9.40 11.65
N ASP A 132 -3.69 -10.55 12.10
CA ASP A 132 -3.07 -11.85 11.84
C ASP A 132 -3.17 -12.27 10.37
N ALA A 133 -4.29 -11.95 9.71
CA ALA A 133 -4.51 -12.25 8.30
C ALA A 133 -3.62 -11.38 7.38
N LEU A 134 -3.31 -10.15 7.80
CA LEU A 134 -2.45 -9.23 7.06
C LEU A 134 -0.96 -9.40 7.38
N ALA A 135 -0.59 -9.98 8.52
CA ALA A 135 0.78 -10.15 8.98
C ALA A 135 1.78 -10.66 7.91
N PRO A 136 1.50 -11.74 7.15
CA PRO A 136 2.46 -12.22 6.15
C PRO A 136 2.69 -11.21 5.01
N PHE A 137 1.66 -10.46 4.63
CA PHE A 137 1.73 -9.43 3.58
C PHE A 137 2.51 -8.20 4.04
N LEU A 138 2.31 -7.77 5.29
CA LEU A 138 3.08 -6.68 5.88
C LEU A 138 4.56 -7.04 6.02
N LEU A 139 4.86 -8.27 6.42
CA LEU A 139 6.24 -8.76 6.47
C LEU A 139 6.89 -8.78 5.08
N ALA A 140 6.13 -9.13 4.03
CA ALA A 140 6.64 -9.08 2.67
C ALA A 140 6.86 -7.63 2.18
N ALA A 141 5.95 -6.72 2.52
CA ALA A 141 6.02 -5.30 2.15
C ALA A 141 7.19 -4.57 2.82
N VAL A 142 7.41 -4.79 4.12
CA VAL A 142 8.45 -4.08 4.90
C VAL A 142 9.77 -4.83 5.00
N GLY A 143 9.80 -6.12 4.66
CA GLY A 143 10.83 -7.09 5.04
C GLY A 143 12.27 -6.87 4.56
N GLY A 144 12.62 -5.71 3.98
CA GLY A 144 13.90 -5.48 3.32
C GLY A 144 14.16 -6.40 2.12
N PHE A 145 13.21 -7.28 1.79
CA PHE A 145 13.28 -8.19 0.64
C PHE A 145 13.33 -7.42 -0.67
N GLN A 146 12.65 -6.26 -0.71
CA GLN A 146 12.67 -5.33 -1.83
C GLN A 146 14.06 -4.67 -2.03
N LYS A 147 14.75 -4.27 -0.95
CA LYS A 147 16.06 -3.59 -1.06
C LYS A 147 17.25 -4.51 -1.31
N ARG A 148 17.14 -5.78 -0.95
CA ARG A 148 18.23 -6.77 -1.12
C ARG A 148 18.05 -7.65 -2.36
N GLY A 149 17.11 -7.31 -3.26
CA GLY A 149 16.80 -8.10 -4.45
C GLY A 149 16.37 -9.54 -4.14
N LEU A 150 15.83 -9.76 -2.94
CA LEU A 150 15.47 -11.10 -2.48
C LEU A 150 14.07 -11.47 -2.95
N ILE A 151 13.15 -10.49 -2.99
CA ILE A 151 11.79 -10.60 -3.51
C ILE A 151 11.36 -9.20 -4.00
N ASN A 152 11.05 -9.05 -5.29
CA ASN A 152 10.42 -7.83 -5.81
C ASN A 152 8.90 -8.01 -5.80
N LEU A 153 8.31 -7.98 -4.60
CA LEU A 153 6.88 -8.01 -4.41
C LEU A 153 6.39 -6.62 -4.00
N SER A 154 5.59 -6.01 -4.86
CA SER A 154 4.75 -4.86 -4.53
C SER A 154 3.50 -5.35 -3.80
N VAL A 155 3.11 -4.64 -2.74
CA VAL A 155 1.90 -4.90 -1.97
C VAL A 155 1.10 -3.62 -1.89
N GLY A 156 -0.14 -3.67 -2.37
CA GLY A 156 -1.18 -2.67 -2.15
C GLY A 156 -2.32 -3.28 -1.34
N ILE A 157 -2.96 -2.49 -0.48
CA ILE A 157 -4.15 -2.88 0.28
C ILE A 157 -5.27 -1.93 -0.10
N VAL A 158 -6.44 -2.47 -0.43
CA VAL A 158 -7.58 -1.70 -0.91
C VAL A 158 -8.84 -2.14 -0.18
N ASP A 159 -9.59 -1.16 0.33
CA ASP A 159 -10.97 -1.33 0.74
C ASP A 159 -11.83 -0.49 -0.22
N PHE A 160 -12.50 -1.18 -1.13
CA PHE A 160 -13.35 -0.54 -2.14
C PHE A 160 -14.62 0.06 -1.54
N GLU A 161 -15.16 -0.51 -0.47
CA GLU A 161 -16.40 -0.04 0.15
C GLU A 161 -16.16 1.30 0.86
N THR A 162 -15.04 1.38 1.56
CA THR A 162 -14.61 2.62 2.22
C THR A 162 -13.76 3.51 1.31
N GLY A 163 -13.49 3.12 0.06
CA GLY A 163 -12.68 3.89 -0.88
C GLY A 163 -11.33 4.32 -0.27
N LEU A 164 -10.70 3.43 0.49
CA LEU A 164 -9.38 3.59 1.09
C LEU A 164 -8.40 2.67 0.37
N ALA A 165 -7.18 3.15 0.14
CA ALA A 165 -6.11 2.32 -0.38
C ALA A 165 -4.77 2.69 0.25
N LEU A 166 -3.86 1.73 0.32
CA LEU A 166 -2.53 1.90 0.87
C LEU A 166 -1.54 1.22 -0.06
N GLU A 167 -0.63 1.99 -0.64
CA GLU A 167 0.49 1.47 -1.42
C GLU A 167 1.75 1.47 -0.56
N PHE A 168 2.49 0.37 -0.56
CA PHE A 168 3.85 0.32 -0.02
C PHE A 168 4.84 0.58 -1.15
N TYR A 169 5.63 1.65 -1.05
CA TYR A 169 6.64 1.97 -2.06
C TYR A 169 8.01 2.07 -1.41
N ASP A 170 8.90 1.17 -1.83
CA ASP A 170 10.18 0.89 -1.18
C ASP A 170 10.05 0.59 0.32
N ALA A 171 11.00 -0.14 0.92
CA ALA A 171 10.87 -0.58 2.32
C ALA A 171 10.76 0.55 3.37
N LYS A 172 10.69 1.84 2.96
CA LYS A 172 10.69 3.02 3.83
C LYS A 172 9.41 3.85 3.73
N GLY A 173 8.57 3.65 2.72
CA GLY A 173 7.46 4.55 2.40
C GLY A 173 6.10 3.86 2.32
N MET A 174 5.07 4.61 2.67
CA MET A 174 3.67 4.22 2.51
C MET A 174 2.88 5.39 1.95
N THR A 175 2.00 5.11 0.99
CA THR A 175 1.07 6.11 0.44
C THR A 175 -0.37 5.73 0.79
N PRO A 176 -0.90 6.22 1.93
CA PRO A 176 -2.33 6.24 2.16
C PRO A 176 -3.04 7.05 1.08
N MET A 177 -4.14 6.50 0.58
CA MET A 177 -5.00 7.11 -0.42
C MET A 177 -6.46 7.01 -0.01
N ALA A 178 -7.27 7.99 -0.40
CA ALA A 178 -8.71 7.95 -0.19
C ALA A 178 -9.46 8.68 -1.30
N VAL A 179 -10.70 8.24 -1.56
CA VAL A 179 -11.63 8.88 -2.51
C VAL A 179 -12.31 10.12 -1.97
N THR A 180 -12.13 10.47 -0.69
CA THR A 180 -12.55 11.76 -0.13
C THR A 180 -11.53 12.27 0.90
N PRO A 181 -11.39 13.60 1.06
CA PRO A 181 -10.47 14.16 2.06
C PRO A 181 -10.85 13.81 3.50
N GLU A 182 -12.15 13.72 3.80
CA GLU A 182 -12.67 13.31 5.11
C GLU A 182 -12.13 11.95 5.55
N ARG A 183 -12.05 10.99 4.62
CA ARG A 183 -11.56 9.63 4.90
C ARG A 183 -10.04 9.57 5.10
N LEU A 184 -9.30 10.50 4.47
CA LEU A 184 -7.84 10.56 4.62
C LEU A 184 -7.41 11.33 5.89
N ALA A 185 -8.21 12.30 6.33
CA ALA A 185 -7.88 13.20 7.43
C ALA A 185 -7.48 12.49 8.74
N PRO A 186 -8.18 11.44 9.22
CA PRO A 186 -7.79 10.76 10.47
C PRO A 186 -6.38 10.16 10.41
N VAL A 187 -6.00 9.62 9.25
CA VAL A 187 -4.67 9.04 9.01
C VAL A 187 -3.63 10.16 8.97
N TYR A 188 -3.92 11.24 8.24
CA TYR A 188 -3.05 12.41 8.17
C TYR A 188 -2.76 12.98 9.56
N TRP A 189 -3.80 13.33 10.34
CA TRP A 189 -3.60 13.98 11.64
C TRP A 189 -2.89 13.07 12.65
N ARG A 190 -3.10 11.76 12.56
CA ARG A 190 -2.41 10.78 13.41
C ARG A 190 -0.92 10.63 13.07
N PHE A 191 -0.57 10.71 11.79
CA PHE A 191 0.79 10.46 11.29
C PHE A 191 1.42 11.69 10.65
N ARG A 192 0.96 12.89 11.02
CA ARG A 192 1.39 14.16 10.42
C ARG A 192 2.91 14.33 10.48
N ASP A 193 3.53 13.89 11.57
CA ASP A 193 4.98 13.95 11.77
C ASP A 193 5.78 13.02 10.85
N TRP A 194 5.12 12.12 10.13
CA TRP A 194 5.73 11.24 9.13
C TRP A 194 5.46 11.71 7.70
N VAL A 195 4.62 12.72 7.51
CA VAL A 195 4.31 13.27 6.20
C VAL A 195 5.53 14.03 5.69
N ARG A 196 5.84 13.85 4.41
CA ARG A 196 6.93 14.58 3.75
C ARG A 196 6.74 16.10 3.92
N ASP A 197 7.79 16.81 4.35
CA ASP A 197 7.73 18.25 4.68
C ASP A 197 7.02 19.11 3.62
N VAL A 198 7.31 18.84 2.35
CA VAL A 198 6.74 19.58 1.21
C VAL A 198 5.23 19.42 1.05
N GLU A 199 4.62 18.42 1.70
CA GLU A 199 3.18 18.18 1.68
C GLU A 199 2.45 18.72 2.92
N ILE A 200 3.15 19.03 4.00
CA ILE A 200 2.53 19.36 5.30
C ILE A 200 1.64 20.60 5.20
N GLU A 201 2.15 21.71 4.66
CA GLU A 201 1.39 22.96 4.56
C GLU A 201 0.10 22.77 3.75
N ARG A 202 0.22 22.06 2.62
CA ARG A 202 -0.91 21.71 1.75
C ARG A 202 -1.93 20.86 2.51
N CYS A 203 -1.48 19.80 3.16
CA CYS A 203 -2.36 18.87 3.86
C CYS A 203 -3.03 19.50 5.08
N ASP A 204 -2.31 20.35 5.83
CA ASP A 204 -2.88 21.11 6.95
C ASP A 204 -4.04 22.00 6.50
N ALA A 205 -3.84 22.79 5.44
CA ALA A 205 -4.86 23.69 4.91
C ALA A 205 -6.08 22.91 4.39
N LEU A 206 -5.82 21.84 3.66
CA LEU A 206 -6.84 21.00 3.04
C LEU A 206 -7.65 20.20 4.06
N LEU A 207 -6.99 19.56 5.02
CA LEU A 207 -7.61 18.57 5.92
C LEU A 207 -8.03 19.18 7.26
N ALA A 208 -7.77 20.48 7.47
CA ALA A 208 -8.21 21.27 8.62
C ALA A 208 -9.68 21.09 8.99
N PRO A 209 -10.64 21.09 8.03
CA PRO A 209 -12.07 20.94 8.35
C PRO A 209 -12.43 19.65 9.10
N TRP A 210 -11.57 18.62 9.01
CA TRP A 210 -11.81 17.30 9.59
C TRP A 210 -10.86 16.96 10.75
N ARG A 211 -10.09 17.93 11.26
CA ARG A 211 -9.14 17.71 12.35
C ARG A 211 -9.78 17.12 13.61
N ASP A 212 -10.89 17.72 14.02
CA ASP A 212 -11.63 17.33 15.23
C ASP A 212 -12.92 16.57 14.89
N ALA A 213 -13.14 16.25 13.60
CA ALA A 213 -14.27 15.46 13.19
C ALA A 213 -14.09 14.04 13.73
N ALA A 214 -15.00 13.61 14.62
CA ALA A 214 -15.21 12.18 14.81
C ALA A 214 -15.47 11.58 13.42
N PRO A 215 -14.81 10.47 13.02
CA PRO A 215 -14.95 9.91 11.68
C PRO A 215 -16.43 9.67 11.38
N ARG A 216 -17.04 10.55 10.58
CA ARG A 216 -18.45 10.41 10.17
C ARG A 216 -18.45 9.41 9.05
N LEU A 217 -19.04 8.24 9.31
CA LEU A 217 -19.31 7.27 8.27
C LEU A 217 -20.75 7.47 7.81
N THR A 218 -20.90 7.94 6.58
CA THR A 218 -22.09 7.63 5.80
C THR A 218 -21.99 6.15 5.45
N VAL A 219 -22.87 5.34 6.05
CA VAL A 219 -23.21 4.03 5.52
C VAL A 219 -23.88 4.29 4.17
N VAL A 220 -23.26 3.83 3.09
CA VAL A 220 -23.92 3.70 1.78
C VAL A 220 -24.12 2.21 1.54
#